data_AF-A0A840R8C3-F1
#
_entry.id   AF-A0A840R8C3-F1
#
_cell.length_a   1.000
_cell.length_b   1.000
_cell.length_c   1.000
_cell.angle_alpha   90.00
_cell.angle_beta   90.00
_cell.angle_gamma   90.00
#
_symmetry.space_group_name_H-M   'P 1'
#
loop_
_entity.id
_entity.type
_entity.pdbx_description
1 polymer ?
#
loop_
_entity_poly.entity_id
_entity_poly.type
_entity_poly.pdbx_seq_one_letter_code
_entity_poly.pdbx_strand_id
1 'polypeptide(L)'
;MRFLCESHRQQLLSNQAVAEIRWDEWMEAGREAFSNKEWLVALRYLGASYELSDLLLKRVWAPGLPCLDRFMLSGHFLAECLRHCGEIQLQRHCLLEVHHRLLAILRSPQGADLPLHRNIEISLQMLSRHYDATGEADLLLACERETRRLLRCNVH
;
A
#
# COMPACT_ATOMS: atom_id res chain seq x y z
N MET A 1 5.39 -2.56 -9.17
CA MET A 1 6.60 -1.75 -9.50
C MET A 1 7.85 -2.49 -9.02
N ARG A 2 9.04 -2.27 -9.62
CA ARG A 2 10.29 -2.95 -9.22
C ARG A 2 11.34 -1.93 -8.77
N PHE A 3 11.75 -2.02 -7.52
CA PHE A 3 12.76 -1.21 -6.83
C PHE A 3 13.95 -2.04 -6.35
N LEU A 4 13.73 -3.31 -6.03
CA LEU A 4 14.74 -4.29 -5.64
C LEU A 4 15.31 -5.01 -6.87
N CYS A 5 16.62 -5.22 -6.86
CA CYS A 5 17.27 -6.13 -7.81
C CYS A 5 16.97 -7.58 -7.45
N GLU A 6 17.17 -8.49 -8.41
CA GLU A 6 16.82 -9.90 -8.22
C GLU A 6 17.59 -10.56 -7.08
N SER A 7 18.86 -10.20 -6.89
CA SER A 7 19.68 -10.70 -5.78
C SER A 7 19.11 -10.29 -4.42
N HIS A 8 18.72 -9.03 -4.24
CA HIS A 8 18.09 -8.57 -2.99
C HIS A 8 16.75 -9.25 -2.74
N ARG A 9 15.92 -9.46 -3.79
CA ARG A 9 14.68 -10.22 -3.64
C ARG A 9 14.95 -11.62 -3.11
N GLN A 10 15.87 -12.36 -3.74
CA GLN A 10 16.17 -13.73 -3.32
C GLN A 10 16.68 -13.79 -1.88
N GLN A 11 17.57 -12.88 -1.49
CA GLN A 11 18.08 -12.80 -0.13
C GLN A 11 16.97 -12.54 0.90
N LEU A 12 16.14 -11.52 0.66
CA LEU A 12 15.05 -11.16 1.57
C LEU A 12 13.98 -12.25 1.65
N LEU A 13 13.70 -12.92 0.52
CA LEU A 13 12.74 -14.02 0.49
C LEU A 13 13.29 -15.31 1.15
N SER A 14 14.60 -15.45 1.32
CA SER A 14 15.16 -16.61 2.03
C SER A 14 14.92 -16.57 3.54
N ASN A 15 14.70 -15.38 4.13
CA ASN A 15 14.53 -15.22 5.57
C ASN A 15 13.53 -14.11 5.91
N GLN A 16 12.33 -14.50 6.36
CA GLN A 16 11.25 -13.57 6.69
C GLN A 16 11.61 -12.59 7.82
N ALA A 17 12.30 -13.04 8.88
CA ALA A 17 12.67 -12.16 9.99
C ALA A 17 13.61 -11.03 9.51
N VAL A 18 14.56 -11.36 8.62
CA VAL A 18 15.43 -10.37 8.01
C VAL A 18 14.65 -9.42 7.11
N ALA A 19 13.68 -9.93 6.34
CA ALA A 19 12.83 -9.08 5.51
C ALA A 19 12.01 -8.09 6.34
N GLU A 20 11.44 -8.52 7.46
CA GLU A 20 10.66 -7.64 8.35
C GLU A 20 11.55 -6.54 8.97
N ILE A 21 12.74 -6.89 9.45
CA ILE A 21 13.72 -5.91 9.96
C ILE A 21 14.10 -4.89 8.88
N ARG A 22 14.40 -5.36 7.65
CA ARG A 22 14.75 -4.47 6.54
C ARG A 22 13.60 -3.57 6.13
N TRP A 23 12.36 -4.07 6.19
CA TRP A 23 11.19 -3.24 5.94
C TRP A 23 11.10 -2.11 6.98
N ASP A 24 11.28 -2.41 8.27
CA ASP A 24 11.20 -1.41 9.34
C ASP A 24 12.28 -0.33 9.17
N GLU A 25 13.54 -0.73 8.93
CA GLU A 25 14.67 0.19 8.69
C GLU A 25 14.45 1.08 7.46
N TRP A 26 14.00 0.51 6.33
CA TRP A 26 13.77 1.28 5.11
C TRP A 26 12.57 2.20 5.24
N MET A 27 11.52 1.79 5.93
CA MET A 27 10.39 2.67 6.20
C MET A 27 10.79 3.83 7.11
N GLU A 28 11.64 3.61 8.11
CA GLU A 28 12.16 4.69 8.95
C GLU A 28 12.96 5.70 8.14
N ALA A 29 14.00 5.26 7.43
CA ALA A 29 14.83 6.11 6.58
C ALA A 29 14.00 6.82 5.49
N GLY A 30 13.03 6.12 4.90
CA GLY A 30 12.14 6.68 3.88
C GLY A 30 11.23 7.78 4.42
N ARG A 31 10.68 7.61 5.62
CA ARG A 31 9.85 8.64 6.27
C ARG A 31 10.67 9.85 6.73
N GLU A 32 11.90 9.65 7.17
CA GLU A 32 12.82 10.73 7.50
C GLU A 32 13.11 11.58 6.25
N ALA A 33 13.55 10.95 5.16
CA ALA A 33 13.78 11.63 3.88
C ALA A 33 12.50 12.33 3.37
N PHE A 34 11.33 11.69 3.51
CA PHE A 34 10.04 12.29 3.15
C PHE A 34 9.78 13.57 3.95
N SER A 35 10.02 13.54 5.26
CA SER A 35 9.82 14.71 6.13
C SER A 35 10.77 15.85 5.78
N ASN A 36 11.98 15.52 5.33
CA ASN A 36 12.99 16.46 4.85
C ASN A 36 12.74 16.96 3.41
N LYS A 37 11.64 16.54 2.76
CA LYS A 37 11.29 16.85 1.36
C LYS A 37 12.29 16.33 0.33
N GLU A 38 13.05 15.31 0.69
CA GLU A 38 14.03 14.65 -0.19
C GLU A 38 13.32 13.57 -1.01
N TRP A 39 12.39 13.99 -1.88
CA TRP A 39 11.42 13.08 -2.53
C TRP A 39 12.05 11.91 -3.28
N LEU A 40 13.15 12.15 -3.99
CA LEU A 40 13.86 11.09 -4.72
C LEU A 40 14.57 10.10 -3.80
N VAL A 41 15.04 10.54 -2.63
CA VAL A 41 15.65 9.67 -1.62
C VAL A 41 14.56 8.85 -0.94
N ALA A 42 13.48 9.52 -0.51
CA ALA A 42 12.30 8.88 0.06
C ALA A 42 11.72 7.81 -0.88
N LEU A 43 11.60 8.11 -2.18
CA LEU A 43 11.11 7.20 -3.20
C LEU A 43 11.89 5.87 -3.25
N ARG A 44 13.23 5.92 -3.09
CA ARG A 44 14.08 4.71 -3.14
C ARG A 44 13.78 3.79 -1.96
N TYR A 45 13.70 4.35 -0.75
CA TYR A 45 13.43 3.58 0.47
C TYR A 45 11.98 3.09 0.53
N LEU A 46 11.03 3.97 0.25
CA LEU A 46 9.59 3.67 0.33
C LEU A 46 9.15 2.74 -0.81
N GLY A 47 9.74 2.87 -2.00
CA GLY A 47 9.54 1.95 -3.11
C GLY A 47 10.05 0.54 -2.80
N ALA A 48 11.25 0.42 -2.23
CA ALA A 48 11.79 -0.87 -1.78
C ALA A 48 10.94 -1.50 -0.67
N SER A 49 10.46 -0.68 0.28
CA SER A 49 9.57 -1.12 1.36
C SER A 49 8.22 -1.61 0.83
N TYR A 50 7.64 -0.88 -0.13
CA TYR A 50 6.40 -1.29 -0.81
C TYR A 50 6.56 -2.62 -1.53
N GLU A 51 7.58 -2.74 -2.36
CA GLU A 51 7.83 -4.00 -3.07
C GLU A 51 8.07 -5.17 -2.10
N LEU A 52 8.85 -4.96 -1.03
CA LEU A 52 9.11 -6.00 -0.05
C LEU A 52 7.81 -6.45 0.64
N SER A 53 6.94 -5.51 1.01
CA SER A 53 5.65 -5.83 1.61
C SER A 53 4.73 -6.59 0.65
N ASP A 54 4.69 -6.24 -0.63
CA ASP A 54 3.92 -6.98 -1.66
C ASP A 54 4.48 -8.39 -1.88
N LEU A 55 5.81 -8.55 -1.90
CA LEU A 55 6.47 -9.85 -2.02
C LEU A 55 6.16 -10.76 -0.81
N LEU A 56 6.22 -10.23 0.41
CA LEU A 56 5.86 -10.97 1.62
C LEU A 56 4.37 -11.33 1.61
N LEU A 57 3.50 -10.37 1.27
CA LEU A 57 2.06 -10.58 1.23
C LEU A 57 1.66 -11.69 0.26
N LYS A 58 2.29 -11.76 -0.92
CA LYS A 58 2.04 -12.80 -1.93
C LYS A 58 2.44 -14.21 -1.50
N ARG A 59 3.28 -14.36 -0.47
CA ARG A 59 3.73 -15.68 0.02
C ARG A 59 2.90 -16.21 1.18
N VAL A 60 2.14 -15.34 1.85
CA VAL A 60 1.33 -15.73 2.99
C VAL A 60 -0.06 -16.09 2.49
N TRP A 61 -0.49 -17.33 2.73
CA TRP A 61 -1.83 -17.78 2.35
C TRP A 61 -2.94 -17.06 3.11
N ALA A 62 -2.72 -16.77 4.39
CA ALA A 62 -3.65 -16.04 5.26
C ALA A 62 -2.90 -14.89 5.96
N PRO A 63 -2.78 -13.72 5.31
CA PRO A 63 -2.01 -12.62 5.87
C PRO A 63 -2.71 -12.01 7.08
N GLY A 64 -1.98 -11.88 8.19
CA GLY A 64 -2.45 -11.16 9.37
C GLY A 64 -2.44 -9.64 9.15
N LEU A 65 -3.14 -8.92 10.04
CA LEU A 65 -3.22 -7.46 10.00
C LEU A 65 -1.86 -6.75 9.90
N PRO A 66 -0.79 -7.15 10.61
CA PRO A 66 0.52 -6.48 10.49
C PRO A 66 1.11 -6.52 9.07
N CYS A 67 0.91 -7.61 8.31
CA CYS A 67 1.37 -7.69 6.93
C CYS A 67 0.62 -6.69 6.03
N LEU A 68 -0.68 -6.54 6.29
CA LEU A 68 -1.55 -5.62 5.54
C LEU A 68 -1.28 -4.17 5.88
N ASP A 69 -1.01 -3.87 7.15
CA ASP A 69 -0.60 -2.54 7.60
C ASP A 69 0.72 -2.12 6.95
N ARG A 70 1.71 -3.02 6.90
CA ARG A 70 2.98 -2.76 6.21
C ARG A 70 2.77 -2.47 4.72
N PHE A 71 1.96 -3.28 4.05
CA PHE A 71 1.65 -3.09 2.64
C PHE A 71 0.91 -1.77 2.36
N MET A 72 -0.14 -1.48 3.13
CA MET A 72 -0.90 -0.24 2.99
C MET A 72 -0.05 0.99 3.29
N LEU A 73 0.69 0.97 4.40
CA LEU A 73 1.48 2.12 4.86
C LEU A 73 2.58 2.47 3.85
N SER A 74 3.36 1.48 3.42
CA SER A 74 4.41 1.70 2.42
C SER A 74 3.86 2.12 1.07
N GLY A 75 2.73 1.56 0.63
CA GLY A 75 2.05 1.95 -0.61
C GLY A 75 1.53 3.38 -0.59
N HIS A 76 0.90 3.83 0.51
CA HIS A 76 0.44 5.22 0.62
C HIS A 76 1.60 6.22 0.67
N PHE A 77 2.68 5.92 1.39
CA PHE A 77 3.89 6.75 1.38
C PHE A 77 4.55 6.81 0.00
N LEU A 78 4.63 5.68 -0.69
CA LEU A 78 5.13 5.63 -2.07
C LEU A 78 4.26 6.48 -3.01
N ALA A 79 2.94 6.37 -2.91
CA ALA A 79 2.01 7.16 -3.70
C ALA A 79 2.21 8.68 -3.48
N GLU A 80 2.39 9.12 -2.24
CA GLU A 80 2.69 10.53 -1.96
C GLU A 80 4.05 10.97 -2.50
N CYS A 81 5.09 10.11 -2.44
CA CYS A 81 6.36 10.41 -3.09
C CYS A 81 6.21 10.58 -4.60
N LEU A 82 5.49 9.67 -5.25
CA LEU A 82 5.23 9.73 -6.69
C LEU A 82 4.50 11.03 -7.06
N ARG A 83 3.52 11.46 -6.26
CA ARG A 83 2.87 12.77 -6.44
C ARG A 83 3.87 13.92 -6.39
N HIS A 84 4.73 13.95 -5.37
CA HIS A 84 5.75 14.99 -5.21
C HIS A 84 6.82 14.99 -6.31
N CYS A 85 7.05 13.83 -6.95
CA CYS A 85 7.90 13.70 -8.12
C CYS A 85 7.20 14.03 -9.46
N GLY A 86 5.90 14.36 -9.45
CA GLY A 86 5.12 14.64 -10.67
C GLY A 86 4.58 13.40 -11.38
N GLU A 87 4.77 12.21 -10.81
CA GLU A 87 4.38 10.92 -11.38
C GLU A 87 2.92 10.57 -11.06
N ILE A 88 1.98 11.41 -11.51
CA ILE A 88 0.56 11.34 -11.14
C ILE A 88 -0.10 10.01 -11.53
N GLN A 89 0.24 9.46 -12.71
CA GLN A 89 -0.30 8.19 -13.17
C GLN A 89 0.21 7.00 -12.32
N LEU A 90 1.47 7.03 -11.90
CA LEU A 90 2.03 6.02 -11.00
C LEU A 90 1.45 6.15 -9.60
N GLN A 91 1.22 7.37 -9.11
CA GLN A 91 0.49 7.59 -7.86
C GLN A 91 -0.88 6.90 -7.91
N ARG A 92 -1.68 7.16 -8.95
CA ARG A 92 -3.00 6.54 -9.13
C ARG A 92 -2.93 5.03 -9.11
N HIS A 93 -2.00 4.47 -9.89
CA HIS A 93 -1.82 3.03 -9.98
C HIS A 93 -1.53 2.42 -8.60
N CYS A 94 -0.61 3.03 -7.84
CA CYS A 94 -0.25 2.57 -6.50
C CYS A 94 -1.43 2.64 -5.53
N LEU A 95 -2.18 3.74 -5.51
CA LEU A 95 -3.36 3.88 -4.65
C LEU A 95 -4.45 2.85 -4.97
N LEU A 96 -4.73 2.62 -6.25
CA LEU A 96 -5.70 1.61 -6.69
C LEU A 96 -5.23 0.19 -6.35
N GLU A 97 -3.95 -0.11 -6.54
CA GLU A 97 -3.38 -1.42 -6.21
C GLU A 97 -3.53 -1.71 -4.70
N VAL A 98 -3.19 -0.75 -3.84
CA VAL A 98 -3.38 -0.87 -2.39
C VAL A 98 -4.85 -1.10 -2.06
N HIS A 99 -5.74 -0.26 -2.58
CA HIS A 99 -7.17 -0.32 -2.27
C HIS A 99 -7.79 -1.66 -2.70
N HIS A 100 -7.56 -2.06 -3.95
CA HIS A 100 -8.13 -3.29 -4.48
C HIS A 100 -7.57 -4.53 -3.78
N ARG A 101 -6.30 -4.51 -3.35
CA ARG A 101 -5.73 -5.62 -2.56
C ARG A 101 -6.43 -5.75 -1.21
N LEU A 102 -6.67 -4.64 -0.50
CA LEU A 102 -7.40 -4.66 0.77
C LEU A 102 -8.84 -5.18 0.59
N LEU A 103 -9.55 -4.73 -0.45
CA LEU A 103 -10.89 -5.22 -0.77
C LEU A 103 -10.90 -6.71 -1.14
N ALA A 104 -9.89 -7.18 -1.88
CA ALA A 104 -9.77 -8.59 -2.25
C ALA A 104 -9.61 -9.48 -1.02
N ILE A 105 -8.87 -9.01 -0.01
CA ILE A 105 -8.65 -9.73 1.25
C ILE A 105 -9.90 -9.68 2.13
N LEU A 106 -10.57 -8.52 2.26
CA LEU A 106 -11.84 -8.43 2.97
C LEU A 106 -12.90 -9.40 2.39
N ARG A 107 -12.90 -9.59 1.07
CA ARG A 107 -13.82 -10.53 0.39
C ARG A 107 -13.40 -12.00 0.55
N SER A 108 -12.19 -12.29 1.01
CA SER A 108 -11.69 -13.65 1.14
C SER A 108 -12.07 -14.24 2.50
N PRO A 109 -12.22 -15.57 2.62
CA PRO A 109 -12.49 -16.22 3.90
C PRO A 109 -11.44 -15.90 4.97
N GLN A 110 -10.19 -15.68 4.56
CA GLN A 110 -9.07 -15.38 5.46
C GLN A 110 -9.12 -13.95 6.02
N GLY A 111 -9.79 -13.03 5.34
CA GLY A 111 -9.90 -11.63 5.76
C GLY A 111 -11.24 -11.26 6.38
N ALA A 112 -12.22 -12.16 6.41
CA ALA A 112 -13.56 -11.89 6.94
C ALA A 112 -13.52 -11.45 8.42
N ASP A 113 -12.63 -12.04 9.22
CA ASP A 113 -12.48 -11.72 10.64
C ASP A 113 -11.43 -10.63 10.93
N LEU A 114 -10.77 -10.10 9.90
CA LEU A 114 -9.76 -9.06 10.07
C LEU A 114 -10.42 -7.68 10.20
N PRO A 115 -9.98 -6.83 11.14
CA PRO A 115 -10.57 -5.50 11.36
C PRO A 115 -10.08 -4.49 10.30
N LEU A 116 -10.37 -4.74 9.02
CA LEU A 116 -9.85 -3.97 7.88
C LEU A 116 -10.63 -2.69 7.56
N HIS A 117 -11.76 -2.43 8.23
CA HIS A 117 -12.61 -1.27 7.96
C HIS A 117 -11.81 0.03 7.91
N ARG A 118 -11.00 0.28 8.95
CA ARG A 118 -10.19 1.49 9.05
C ARG A 118 -9.16 1.60 7.92
N ASN A 119 -8.50 0.50 7.58
CA ASN A 119 -7.50 0.45 6.51
C ASN A 119 -8.13 0.79 5.16
N ILE A 120 -9.29 0.23 4.88
CA ILE A 120 -10.04 0.45 3.63
C ILE A 120 -10.56 1.90 3.57
N GLU A 121 -11.05 2.45 4.68
CA GLU A 121 -11.46 3.86 4.75
C GLU A 121 -10.31 4.82 4.48
N ILE A 122 -9.14 4.61 5.11
CA ILE A 122 -7.94 5.41 4.85
C ILE A 122 -7.55 5.31 3.38
N SER A 123 -7.53 4.10 2.82
CA SER A 123 -7.19 3.88 1.41
C SER A 123 -8.18 4.56 0.46
N LEU A 124 -9.48 4.53 0.78
CA LEU A 124 -10.50 5.23 0.00
C LEU A 124 -10.35 6.75 0.08
N GLN A 125 -10.03 7.29 1.26
CA GLN A 125 -9.76 8.71 1.44
C GLN A 125 -8.55 9.17 0.61
N MET A 126 -7.49 8.36 0.55
CA MET A 126 -6.33 8.64 -0.29
C MET A 126 -6.70 8.68 -1.79
N LEU A 127 -7.55 7.74 -2.25
CA LEU A 127 -8.06 7.75 -3.63
C LEU A 127 -8.92 8.97 -3.91
N SER A 128 -9.88 9.31 -3.04
CA SER A 128 -10.73 10.49 -3.20
C SER A 128 -9.88 11.76 -3.32
N ARG A 129 -8.91 11.95 -2.42
CA ARG A 129 -7.98 13.09 -2.52
C ARG A 129 -7.23 13.16 -3.84
N HIS A 130 -6.82 12.03 -4.40
CA HIS A 130 -6.15 12.00 -5.70
C HIS A 130 -7.11 12.40 -6.83
N TYR A 131 -8.28 11.76 -6.92
CA TYR A 131 -9.23 12.01 -8.00
C TYR A 131 -9.82 13.43 -7.95
N ASP A 132 -10.03 13.97 -6.75
CA ASP A 132 -10.43 15.37 -6.55
C ASP A 132 -9.33 16.32 -7.06
N ALA A 133 -8.07 16.06 -6.71
CA ALA A 133 -6.93 16.88 -7.14
C ALA A 133 -6.69 16.84 -8.66
N THR A 134 -7.09 15.77 -9.34
CA THR A 134 -6.98 15.64 -10.81
C THR A 134 -8.25 16.08 -11.55
N GLY A 135 -9.32 16.49 -10.85
CA GLY A 135 -10.59 16.86 -11.48
C GLY A 135 -11.36 15.69 -12.09
N GLU A 136 -11.14 14.47 -11.58
CA GLU A 136 -11.67 13.22 -12.12
C GLU A 136 -12.52 12.44 -11.08
N ALA A 137 -13.12 13.16 -10.12
CA ALA A 137 -13.92 12.57 -9.02
C ALA A 137 -14.99 11.58 -9.51
N ASP A 138 -15.61 11.84 -10.67
CA ASP A 138 -16.64 10.98 -11.26
C ASP A 138 -16.14 9.56 -11.55
N LEU A 139 -14.85 9.39 -11.84
CA LEU A 139 -14.25 8.07 -12.11
C LEU A 139 -14.17 7.21 -10.85
N LEU A 140 -14.18 7.81 -9.66
CA LEU A 140 -14.08 7.09 -8.39
C LEU A 140 -15.44 6.60 -7.85
N LEU A 141 -16.56 7.19 -8.30
CA LEU A 141 -17.90 6.94 -7.75
C LEU A 141 -18.30 5.46 -7.70
N ALA A 142 -17.97 4.70 -8.73
CA ALA A 142 -18.27 3.26 -8.77
C ALA A 142 -17.48 2.48 -7.71
N CYS A 143 -16.19 2.81 -7.55
CA CYS A 143 -15.32 2.23 -6.53
C CYS A 143 -15.83 2.58 -5.12
N GLU A 144 -16.14 3.84 -4.84
CA GLU A 144 -16.70 4.29 -3.56
C GLU A 144 -17.97 3.55 -3.16
N ARG A 145 -18.92 3.44 -4.10
CA ARG A 145 -20.19 2.75 -3.86
C ARG A 145 -19.97 1.29 -3.50
N GLU A 146 -19.10 0.61 -4.24
CA GLU A 146 -18.78 -0.79 -4.00
C GLU A 146 -18.05 -0.98 -2.66
N THR A 147 -17.06 -0.14 -2.37
CA THR A 147 -16.33 -0.17 -1.09
C THR A 147 -17.27 0.01 0.10
N ARG A 148 -18.16 1.01 0.06
CA ARG A 148 -19.16 1.24 1.11
C ARG A 148 -20.19 0.10 1.23
N ARG A 149 -20.49 -0.59 0.13
CA ARG A 149 -21.36 -1.78 0.17
C ARG A 149 -20.67 -2.92 0.91
N LEU A 150 -19.41 -3.21 0.58
CA LEU A 150 -18.63 -4.29 1.21
C LEU A 150 -18.40 -4.05 2.71
N LEU A 151 -18.06 -2.81 3.09
CA LEU A 151 -17.84 -2.48 4.50
C LEU A 151 -19.10 -2.68 5.35
N ARG A 152 -20.29 -2.37 4.80
CA ARG A 152 -21.58 -2.59 5.50
C ARG A 152 -21.93 -4.06 5.65
N CYS A 153 -21.60 -4.90 4.67
CA CYS A 153 -21.88 -6.34 4.73
C CYS A 153 -20.98 -7.10 5.71
N ASN A 154 -19.80 -6.56 6.05
CA ASN A 154 -18.83 -7.20 6.95
C ASN A 154 -18.84 -6.62 8.38
N VAL A 155 -19.92 -5.95 8.81
CA VAL A 155 -20.12 -5.61 10.22
C VAL A 155 -20.88 -6.78 10.85
N HIS A 156 -20.17 -7.65 11.55
CA HIS A 156 -20.72 -8.73 12.36
C HIS A 156 -20.54 -8.43 13.84
#